data_AF-A0A6M3Y2P4-F1
#
_entry.id   AF-A0A6M3Y2P4-F1
#
_cell.length_a   1.000
_cell.length_b   1.000
_cell.length_c   1.000
_cell.angle_alpha   90.00
_cell.angle_beta   90.00
_cell.angle_gamma   90.00
#
_symmetry.space_group_name_H-M   'P 1'
#
loop_
_entity.id
_entity.type
_entity.pdbx_description
1 polymer ?
#
loop_
_entity_poly.entity_id
_entity_poly.type
_entity_poly.pdbx_seq_one_letter_code
_entity_poly.pdbx_strand_id
1 'polypeptide(L)'
;MDFDDYCKLPAMNWSRLKDMRVPRLFKYRETHPRPDTASLSMGRAVHLAVLEPGRFDAACAVKPDDHDGRTKEGKAWSKAQEGRHVVDRVVLQCRDSVLTHPEAMRLLEGCAVEQTIQWTDADTGAPCKARLDAVRRDWCIDLKTTSSL
;
A
#
# COMPACT_ATOMS: atom_id res chain seq x y z
N MET A 1 6.54 -2.46 -12.81
CA MET A 1 5.07 -2.58 -12.93
C MET A 1 4.46 -1.86 -11.75
N ASP A 2 3.61 -0.87 -11.99
CA ASP A 2 2.91 -0.19 -10.89
C ASP A 2 1.79 -1.07 -10.29
N PHE A 3 1.11 -0.55 -9.28
CA PHE A 3 0.08 -1.30 -8.57
C PHE A 3 -1.19 -1.52 -9.41
N ASP A 4 -1.53 -0.56 -10.28
CA ASP A 4 -2.73 -0.63 -11.11
C ASP A 4 -2.59 -1.72 -12.17
N ASP A 5 -1.41 -1.84 -12.78
CA ASP A 5 -1.09 -2.90 -13.71
C ASP A 5 -1.00 -4.26 -13.01
N TYR A 6 -0.45 -4.32 -11.80
CA TYR A 6 -0.50 -5.53 -10.97
C TYR A 6 -1.94 -5.99 -10.71
N CYS A 7 -2.86 -5.06 -10.40
CA CYS A 7 -4.26 -5.38 -10.15
C CYS A 7 -4.93 -6.05 -11.34
N LYS A 8 -4.61 -5.61 -12.57
CA LYS A 8 -5.19 -6.11 -13.83
C LYS A 8 -4.71 -7.51 -14.25
N LEU A 9 -3.58 -8.01 -13.71
CA LEU A 9 -3.06 -9.32 -14.08
C LEU A 9 -4.10 -10.44 -13.84
N PRO A 10 -4.35 -11.34 -14.82
CA PRO A 10 -5.36 -12.40 -14.73
C PRO A 10 -4.85 -13.61 -13.92
N ALA A 11 -4.45 -13.38 -12.67
CA ALA A 11 -3.90 -14.38 -11.76
C ALA A 11 -4.44 -14.19 -10.33
N MET A 12 -4.49 -15.29 -9.57
CA MET A 12 -4.98 -15.32 -8.20
C MET A 12 -3.99 -14.67 -7.24
N ASN A 13 -4.48 -13.89 -6.27
CA ASN A 13 -3.66 -13.36 -5.18
C ASN A 13 -4.29 -13.66 -3.83
N TRP A 14 -3.52 -13.48 -2.75
CA TRP A 14 -3.99 -13.74 -1.38
C TRP A 14 -5.27 -12.96 -1.02
N SER A 15 -5.36 -11.70 -1.43
CA SER A 15 -6.51 -10.84 -1.12
C SER A 15 -7.83 -11.35 -1.69
N ARG A 16 -7.81 -12.01 -2.86
CA ARG A 16 -8.98 -12.67 -3.44
C ARG A 16 -9.13 -14.10 -2.90
N LEU A 17 -8.04 -14.86 -2.81
CA LEU A 17 -8.05 -16.26 -2.37
C LEU A 17 -8.66 -16.42 -0.98
N LYS A 18 -8.39 -15.50 -0.04
CA LYS A 18 -8.96 -15.59 1.32
C LYS A 18 -10.50 -15.52 1.35
N ASP A 19 -11.13 -14.94 0.34
CA ASP A 19 -12.59 -14.92 0.23
C ASP A 19 -13.15 -16.30 -0.20
N MET A 20 -12.33 -17.21 -0.73
CA MET A 20 -12.74 -18.59 -1.07
C MET A 20 -13.11 -19.44 0.14
N ARG A 21 -12.82 -18.99 1.37
CA ARG A 21 -13.40 -19.58 2.59
C ARG A 21 -14.93 -19.69 2.51
N VAL A 22 -15.56 -18.79 1.74
CA VAL A 22 -16.96 -18.89 1.34
C VAL A 22 -17.02 -18.71 -0.18
N PRO A 23 -17.15 -19.79 -0.99
CA PRO A 23 -17.05 -19.68 -2.45
C PRO A 23 -18.04 -18.68 -3.09
N ARG A 24 -19.23 -18.54 -2.51
CA ARG A 24 -20.21 -17.52 -2.94
C ARG A 24 -19.73 -16.09 -2.69
N LEU A 25 -19.00 -15.85 -1.59
CA LEU A 25 -18.41 -14.55 -1.29
C LEU A 25 -17.32 -14.21 -2.30
N PHE A 26 -16.45 -15.17 -2.62
CA PHE A 26 -15.43 -15.01 -3.67
C PHE A 26 -16.06 -14.55 -4.99
N LYS A 27 -17.10 -15.25 -5.46
CA LYS A 27 -17.82 -14.89 -6.70
C LYS A 27 -18.51 -13.52 -6.61
N TYR A 28 -19.11 -13.20 -5.46
CA TYR A 28 -19.75 -11.90 -5.25
C TYR A 28 -18.74 -10.75 -5.32
N ARG A 29 -17.53 -10.94 -4.79
CA ARG A 29 -16.47 -9.92 -4.76
C ARG A 29 -15.88 -9.58 -6.13
N GLU A 30 -16.13 -10.39 -7.15
CA GLU A 30 -15.70 -10.08 -8.52
C GLU A 30 -16.44 -8.88 -9.11
N THR A 31 -17.71 -8.70 -8.73
CA THR A 31 -18.56 -7.59 -9.18
C THR A 31 -18.83 -6.55 -8.09
N HIS A 32 -18.47 -6.86 -6.84
CA HIS A 32 -18.70 -5.99 -5.68
C HIS A 32 -17.40 -5.81 -4.87
N PRO A 33 -16.42 -5.06 -5.41
CA PRO A 33 -15.15 -4.83 -4.72
C PRO A 33 -15.37 -4.19 -3.34
N ARG A 34 -14.44 -4.44 -2.42
CA ARG A 34 -14.51 -3.82 -1.08
C ARG A 34 -14.28 -2.32 -1.24
N PRO A 35 -15.08 -1.47 -0.56
CA PRO A 35 -14.73 -0.08 -0.45
C PRO A 35 -13.41 0.02 0.28
N ASP A 36 -12.61 0.99 -0.14
CA ASP A 36 -11.37 1.30 0.56
C ASP A 36 -11.68 1.89 1.94
N THR A 37 -10.90 1.51 2.95
CA THR A 37 -11.08 1.97 4.32
C THR A 37 -10.01 2.97 4.70
N ALA A 38 -10.28 3.82 5.68
CA ALA A 38 -9.30 4.78 6.18
C ALA A 38 -7.98 4.09 6.61
N SER A 39 -8.08 2.92 7.26
CA SER A 39 -6.92 2.13 7.67
C SER A 39 -6.12 1.58 6.49
N LEU A 40 -6.78 1.09 5.43
CA LEU A 40 -6.10 0.62 4.22
C LEU A 40 -5.44 1.77 3.46
N SER A 41 -6.12 2.92 3.36
CA SER A 41 -5.57 4.13 2.76
C SER A 41 -4.34 4.63 3.50
N MET A 42 -4.40 4.71 4.84
CA MET A 42 -3.25 5.07 5.67
C MET A 42 -2.10 4.08 5.53
N GLY A 43 -2.39 2.77 5.54
CA GLY A 43 -1.37 1.73 5.35
C GLY A 43 -0.63 1.86 4.02
N ARG A 44 -1.36 2.11 2.92
CA ARG A 44 -0.75 2.35 1.61
C ARG A 44 0.09 3.63 1.57
N ALA A 45 -0.35 4.69 2.24
CA ALA A 45 0.43 5.91 2.33
C ALA A 45 1.76 5.69 3.10
N VAL A 46 1.74 4.91 4.18
CA VAL A 46 2.94 4.55 4.94
C VAL A 46 3.87 3.67 4.10
N HIS A 47 3.34 2.67 3.39
CA HIS A 47 4.11 1.86 2.43
C HIS A 47 4.84 2.74 1.43
N LEU A 48 4.10 3.63 0.75
CA LEU A 48 4.65 4.49 -0.27
C LEU A 48 5.73 5.41 0.32
N ALA A 49 5.48 5.98 1.50
CA ALA A 49 6.42 6.86 2.19
C ALA A 49 7.74 6.17 2.59
N VAL A 50 7.68 4.89 2.96
CA VAL A 50 8.84 4.10 3.41
C VAL A 50 9.59 3.46 2.24
N LEU A 51 8.86 2.81 1.35
CA LEU A 51 9.42 1.93 0.32
C LEU A 51 9.68 2.66 -0.99
N GLU A 52 8.87 3.67 -1.33
CA GLU A 52 8.97 4.39 -2.60
C GLU A 52 8.92 5.93 -2.39
N PRO A 53 9.85 6.53 -1.61
CA PRO A 53 9.76 7.92 -1.18
C PRO A 53 9.64 8.93 -2.34
N GLY A 54 10.30 8.68 -3.47
CA GLY A 54 10.17 9.54 -4.66
C GLY A 54 8.76 9.52 -5.28
N ARG A 55 8.04 8.39 -5.18
CA ARG A 55 6.63 8.31 -5.61
C ARG A 55 5.68 8.89 -4.58
N PHE A 56 6.02 8.80 -3.29
CA PHE A 56 5.25 9.43 -2.22
C PHE A 56 5.13 10.93 -2.43
N ASP A 57 6.24 11.61 -2.71
CA ASP A 57 6.23 13.06 -2.93
C ASP A 57 5.39 13.46 -4.14
N ALA A 58 5.31 12.62 -5.18
CA ALA A 58 4.44 12.88 -6.33
C ALA A 58 2.95 12.62 -6.02
N ALA A 59 2.65 11.52 -5.32
CA ALA A 59 1.28 11.01 -5.19
C ALA A 59 0.55 11.48 -3.92
N CYS A 60 1.27 11.89 -2.86
CA CYS A 60 0.70 12.22 -1.56
C CYS A 60 1.01 13.66 -1.16
N ALA A 61 0.05 14.34 -0.53
CA ALA A 61 0.23 15.64 0.08
C ALA A 61 -0.04 15.55 1.58
N VAL A 62 0.90 16.02 2.41
CA VAL A 62 0.70 16.00 3.87
C VAL A 62 -0.12 17.21 4.27
N LYS A 63 -1.24 16.96 4.94
CA LYS A 63 -2.14 18.01 5.43
C LYS A 63 -1.41 18.86 6.49
N PRO A 64 -1.36 20.20 6.35
CA PRO A 64 -0.87 21.09 7.40
C PRO A 64 -1.68 20.93 8.69
N ASP A 65 -1.03 21.12 9.85
CA ASP A 65 -1.71 20.93 11.15
C ASP A 65 -2.76 22.00 11.41
N ASP A 66 -2.56 23.19 10.85
CA ASP A 66 -3.44 24.36 10.91
C ASP A 66 -4.44 24.43 9.74
N HIS A 67 -4.58 23.36 8.95
CA HIS A 67 -5.47 23.34 7.80
C HIS A 67 -6.95 23.44 8.21
N ASP A 68 -7.59 24.56 7.86
CA ASP A 68 -9.04 24.73 7.93
C ASP A 68 -9.66 24.90 6.53
N GLY A 69 -10.31 23.84 6.04
CA GLY A 69 -11.01 23.81 4.74
C GLY A 69 -12.20 24.76 4.61
N ARG A 70 -12.59 25.48 5.67
CA ARG A 70 -13.62 26.52 5.62
C ARG A 70 -13.07 27.88 5.18
N THR A 71 -11.78 28.12 5.43
CA THR A 71 -11.06 29.35 5.07
C THR A 71 -10.79 29.43 3.57
N LYS A 72 -10.44 30.63 3.08
CA LYS A 72 -10.08 30.83 1.67
C LYS A 72 -8.76 30.12 1.36
N GLU A 73 -7.82 30.21 2.29
CA GLU A 73 -6.49 29.60 2.24
C GLU A 73 -6.59 28.07 2.23
N GLY A 74 -7.37 27.47 3.13
CA GLY A 74 -7.58 26.03 3.18
C GLY A 74 -8.24 25.49 1.91
N LYS A 75 -9.25 26.18 1.38
CA LYS A 75 -9.87 25.81 0.08
C LYS A 75 -8.87 25.88 -1.07
N ALA A 76 -8.05 26.94 -1.13
CA ALA A 76 -7.02 27.08 -2.15
C ALA A 76 -5.95 25.98 -2.04
N TRP A 77 -5.52 25.63 -0.82
CA TRP A 77 -4.60 24.53 -0.59
C TRP A 77 -5.18 23.19 -1.05
N SER A 78 -6.41 22.86 -0.65
CA SER A 78 -7.06 21.61 -1.04
C SER A 78 -7.21 21.50 -2.55
N LYS A 79 -7.58 22.60 -3.22
CA LYS A 79 -7.63 22.67 -4.68
C LYS A 79 -6.26 22.45 -5.32
N ALA A 80 -5.20 23.01 -4.74
CA ALA A 80 -3.83 22.80 -5.22
C ALA A 80 -3.33 21.36 -5.04
N GLN A 81 -3.98 20.55 -4.20
CA GLN A 81 -3.68 19.12 -4.02
C GLN A 81 -4.58 18.19 -4.85
N GLU A 82 -5.42 18.72 -5.74
CA GLU A 82 -6.23 17.89 -6.65
C GLU A 82 -5.34 16.87 -7.40
N GLY A 83 -5.75 15.60 -7.39
CA GLY A 83 -4.99 14.49 -7.98
C GLY A 83 -3.95 13.85 -7.04
N ARG A 84 -3.70 14.42 -5.85
CA ARG A 84 -2.87 13.81 -4.81
C ARG A 84 -3.73 13.26 -3.68
N HIS A 85 -3.22 12.23 -3.02
CA HIS A 85 -3.81 11.71 -1.80
C HIS A 85 -3.40 12.59 -0.61
N VAL A 86 -4.36 13.32 -0.04
CA VAL A 86 -4.12 14.09 1.18
C VAL A 86 -4.05 13.13 2.36
N VAL A 87 -2.93 13.16 3.09
CA VAL A 87 -2.63 12.28 4.22
C VAL A 87 -2.33 13.08 5.48
N ASP A 88 -2.58 12.49 6.64
CA ASP A 88 -2.23 13.10 7.93
C ASP A 88 -0.74 12.95 8.24
N ARG A 89 -0.21 13.83 9.11
CA ARG A 89 1.19 13.85 9.53
C ARG A 89 1.68 12.53 10.13
N VAL A 90 0.76 11.73 10.68
CA VAL A 90 1.06 10.39 11.24
C VAL A 90 1.76 9.49 10.22
N VAL A 91 1.50 9.66 8.91
CA VAL A 91 2.20 8.91 7.87
C VAL A 91 3.71 9.20 7.86
N LEU A 92 4.09 10.47 7.99
CA LEU A 92 5.50 10.85 8.09
C LEU A 92 6.12 10.37 9.40
N GLN A 93 5.37 10.42 10.50
CA GLN A 93 5.85 9.94 11.80
C GLN A 93 6.12 8.42 11.76
N CYS A 94 5.23 7.64 11.13
CA CYS A 94 5.46 6.22 10.89
C CYS A 94 6.67 5.98 9.99
N ARG A 95 6.80 6.74 8.89
CA ARG A 95 7.96 6.65 7.99
C ARG A 95 9.25 6.91 8.75
N ASP A 96 9.34 8.03 9.44
CA ASP A 96 10.56 8.46 10.13
C ASP A 96 10.93 7.48 11.24
N SER A 97 9.93 6.93 11.95
CA SER A 97 10.15 5.86 12.93
C SER A 97 10.79 4.61 12.30
N VAL A 98 10.31 4.16 11.12
CA VAL A 98 10.91 3.03 10.40
C VAL A 98 12.32 3.37 9.91
N LEU A 99 12.49 4.53 9.25
CA LEU A 99 13.75 4.91 8.61
C LEU A 99 14.88 5.23 9.60
N THR A 100 14.54 5.60 10.84
CA THR A 100 15.52 5.85 11.91
C THR A 100 15.78 4.63 12.78
N HIS A 101 14.98 3.55 12.67
CA HIS A 101 15.14 2.36 13.48
C HIS A 101 16.21 1.42 12.91
N PRO A 102 17.35 1.17 13.61
CA PRO A 102 18.48 0.44 13.05
C PRO A 102 18.14 -0.96 12.53
N GLU A 103 17.38 -1.76 13.29
CA GLU A 103 17.02 -3.12 12.85
C GLU A 103 16.04 -3.15 11.69
N ALA A 104 15.14 -2.16 11.60
CA ALA A 104 14.19 -2.10 10.50
C ALA A 104 14.95 -1.77 9.20
N MET A 105 15.88 -0.83 9.27
CA MET A 105 16.76 -0.49 8.15
C MET A 105 17.69 -1.65 7.77
N ARG A 106 18.24 -2.38 8.74
CA ARG A 106 19.05 -3.58 8.45
C ARG A 106 18.27 -4.67 7.69
N LEU A 107 16.96 -4.77 7.95
CA LEU A 107 16.07 -5.67 7.21
C LEU A 107 15.80 -5.15 5.78
N LEU A 108 15.49 -3.87 5.63
CA LEU A 108 15.13 -3.25 4.35
C LEU A 108 16.32 -2.98 3.42
N GLU A 109 17.52 -2.83 3.96
CA GLU A 109 18.71 -2.50 3.18
C GLU A 109 19.00 -3.59 2.12
N GLY A 110 19.19 -3.13 0.89
CA GLY A 110 19.44 -3.99 -0.28
C GLY A 110 18.20 -4.72 -0.82
N CYS A 111 17.00 -4.49 -0.26
CA CYS A 111 15.78 -5.06 -0.81
C CYS A 111 15.34 -4.36 -2.10
N ALA A 112 14.85 -5.14 -3.05
CA ALA A 112 13.98 -4.64 -4.10
C ALA A 112 12.57 -4.48 -3.51
N VAL A 113 11.98 -3.30 -3.67
CA VAL A 113 10.66 -2.97 -3.11
C VAL A 113 9.55 -3.14 -4.12
N GLU A 114 8.33 -3.41 -3.64
CA GLU A 114 7.11 -3.42 -4.44
C GLU A 114 7.17 -4.34 -5.67
N GLN A 115 7.81 -5.50 -5.50
CA GLN A 115 8.12 -6.44 -6.58
C GLN A 115 6.94 -7.36 -6.87
N THR A 116 6.47 -7.36 -8.12
CA THR A 116 5.47 -8.32 -8.58
C THR A 116 6.13 -9.64 -8.95
N ILE A 117 5.61 -10.73 -8.42
CA ILE A 117 5.94 -12.10 -8.85
C ILE A 117 4.70 -12.81 -9.39
N GLN A 118 4.91 -13.71 -10.35
CA GLN A 118 3.87 -14.56 -10.92
C GLN A 118 4.39 -15.99 -10.99
N TRP A 119 3.52 -16.96 -10.74
CA TRP A 119 3.85 -18.38 -10.85
C TRP A 119 2.60 -19.18 -11.22
N THR A 120 2.81 -20.41 -11.67
CA THR A 120 1.74 -21.39 -11.77
C THR A 120 1.85 -22.31 -10.57
N ASP A 121 0.77 -22.42 -9.81
CA ASP A 121 0.68 -23.36 -8.70
C ASP A 121 0.84 -24.79 -9.23
N ALA A 122 1.79 -25.54 -8.65
CA ALA A 122 2.19 -26.85 -9.20
C ALA A 122 1.09 -27.91 -9.02
N ASP A 123 0.29 -27.82 -7.96
CA ASP A 123 -0.73 -28.81 -7.62
C ASP A 123 -2.03 -28.57 -8.40
N THR A 124 -2.43 -27.30 -8.57
CA THR A 124 -3.72 -26.93 -9.17
C THR A 124 -3.61 -26.43 -10.61
N GLY A 125 -2.41 -26.08 -11.07
CA GLY A 125 -2.19 -25.41 -12.36
C GLY A 125 -2.70 -23.98 -12.41
N ALA A 126 -3.14 -23.40 -11.28
CA ALA A 126 -3.71 -22.06 -11.25
C ALA A 126 -2.62 -20.98 -11.42
N PRO A 127 -2.85 -19.93 -12.25
CA PRO A 127 -1.96 -18.79 -12.28
C PRO A 127 -2.11 -17.96 -10.99
N CYS A 128 -0.99 -17.68 -10.35
CA CYS A 128 -0.90 -16.95 -9.09
C CYS A 128 0.00 -15.72 -9.23
N LYS A 129 -0.27 -14.71 -8.41
CA LYS A 129 0.51 -13.47 -8.33
C LYS A 129 0.60 -12.98 -6.90
N ALA A 130 1.70 -12.31 -6.61
CA ALA A 130 1.89 -11.55 -5.38
C ALA A 130 2.67 -10.27 -5.70
N ARG A 131 2.51 -9.27 -4.85
CA ARG A 131 3.32 -8.06 -4.84
C ARG A 131 3.97 -7.98 -3.46
N LEU A 132 5.29 -8.06 -3.44
CA LEU A 132 6.08 -8.13 -2.22
C LEU A 132 6.51 -6.71 -1.84
N ASP A 133 6.27 -6.31 -0.60
CA ASP A 133 6.61 -4.97 -0.12
C ASP A 133 8.12 -4.73 -0.21
N ALA A 134 8.93 -5.68 0.26
CA ALA A 134 10.37 -5.70 0.09
C ALA A 134 10.90 -7.13 0.01
N VAL A 135 11.85 -7.39 -0.89
CA VAL A 135 12.43 -8.73 -1.06
C VAL A 135 13.91 -8.66 -1.38
N ARG A 136 14.67 -9.60 -0.84
CA ARG A 136 16.05 -9.92 -1.24
C ARG A 136 16.21 -11.43 -1.28
N ARG A 137 17.41 -11.91 -1.64
CA ARG A 137 17.69 -13.34 -1.87
C ARG A 137 17.10 -14.28 -0.81
N ASP A 138 17.28 -13.97 0.46
CA ASP A 138 16.98 -14.92 1.55
C ASP A 138 15.73 -14.56 2.38
N TRP A 139 15.13 -13.38 2.18
CA TRP A 139 14.01 -12.90 3.01
C TRP A 139 13.03 -12.07 2.19
N CYS A 140 11.74 -12.24 2.51
CA CYS A 140 10.66 -11.37 2.10
C CYS A 140 10.14 -10.62 3.31
N ILE A 141 9.84 -9.33 3.13
CA ILE A 141 9.34 -8.43 4.15
C ILE A 141 7.96 -7.96 3.72
N ASP A 142 7.05 -7.91 4.67
CA ASP A 142 5.69 -7.42 4.53
C ASP A 142 5.50 -6.34 5.60
N LEU A 143 5.53 -5.07 5.19
CA LEU A 143 5.37 -3.92 6.07
C LEU A 143 3.88 -3.83 6.46
N LYS A 144 3.60 -3.58 7.74
CA LYS A 144 2.24 -3.51 8.23
C LYS A 144 2.08 -2.38 9.23
N THR A 145 0.97 -1.66 9.07
CA THR A 145 0.49 -0.69 10.06
C THR A 145 -0.59 -1.36 10.90
N THR A 146 -0.60 -1.06 12.20
CA THR A 146 -1.64 -1.51 13.14
C THR A 146 -2.01 -0.37 14.08
N SER A 147 -3.23 -0.40 14.61
CA SER A 147 -3.68 0.52 15.66
C SER A 147 -3.22 0.09 17.07
N SER A 148 -2.75 -1.15 17.21
CA SER A 148 -2.27 -1.73 18.47
C SER A 148 -1.30 -2.89 18.21
N LEU A 149 -0.35 -3.11 19.11
CA LEU A 149 0.52 -4.29 19.11
C LEU A 149 -0.24 -5.54 19.56
#